data_AF-A0A3M1R6D3-F1
#
_entry.id   AF-A0A3M1R6D3-F1
#
_cell.length_a   1.000
_cell.length_b   1.000
_cell.length_c   1.000
_cell.angle_alpha   90.00
_cell.angle_beta   90.00
_cell.angle_gamma   90.00
#
_symmetry.space_group_name_H-M   'P 1'
#
loop_
_entity.id
_entity.type
_entity.pdbx_description
1 polymer ?
#
loop_
_entity_poly.entity_id
_entity_poly.type
_entity_poly.pdbx_seq_one_letter_code
_entity_poly.pdbx_strand_id
1 'polypeptide(L)'
;MALALLLASLAAIPLIRVETNDVTYFKRGSRIRTDTELLEAHLGGVRPLDLVLTGPPGAFNDPERLARLARSEEWERTVPGIDGATSAADLLPALLIGWQRHG
;
A
#
# COMPACT_ATOMS: atom_id res chain seq x y z
N MET A 1 33.86 22.58 30.71
CA MET A 1 33.53 22.43 29.27
C MET A 1 32.99 21.04 28.94
N ALA A 2 33.70 19.95 29.26
CA ALA A 2 33.25 18.58 28.98
C ALA A 2 31.88 18.21 29.60
N LEU A 3 31.63 18.56 30.86
CA LEU A 3 30.35 18.30 31.53
C LEU A 3 29.18 19.06 30.88
N ALA A 4 29.41 20.30 30.45
CA ALA A 4 28.40 21.11 29.77
C ALA A 4 28.06 20.53 28.39
N LEU A 5 29.07 20.05 27.64
CA LEU A 5 28.86 19.36 26.37
C LEU A 5 28.08 18.05 26.58
N LEU A 6 28.42 17.29 27.62
CA LEU A 6 27.73 16.05 27.96
C LEU A 6 26.23 16.31 28.26
N LEU A 7 25.94 17.28 29.12
CA LEU A 7 24.57 17.65 29.47
C LEU A 7 23.78 18.18 28.27
N ALA A 8 24.42 18.96 27.40
CA ALA A 8 23.81 19.42 26.15
C ALA A 8 23.49 18.25 25.20
N SER A 9 24.38 17.27 25.08
CA SER A 9 24.14 16.06 24.29
C SER A 9 23.00 15.21 24.85
N LEU A 10 22.93 15.01 26.18
CA LEU A 10 21.82 14.27 26.79
C LEU A 10 20.48 15.00 26.61
N ALA A 11 20.47 16.33 26.75
CA ALA A 11 19.28 17.13 26.54
C ALA A 11 18.76 17.10 25.09
N ALA A 12 19.61 16.74 24.12
CA ALA A 12 19.24 16.59 22.72
C ALA A 12 18.65 15.21 22.36
N ILE A 13 18.79 14.21 23.24
CA ILE A 13 18.26 12.85 23.01
C ILE A 13 16.75 12.84 22.69
N PRO A 14 15.88 13.60 23.38
CA PRO A 14 14.45 13.65 23.06
C PRO A 14 14.12 14.30 21.71
N LEU A 15 15.07 15.06 21.11
CA LEU A 15 14.90 15.62 19.77
C LEU A 15 15.18 14.60 18.66
N ILE A 16 15.75 13.43 19.00
CA ILE A 16 15.99 12.36 18.04
C ILE A 16 14.63 11.83 17.58
N ARG A 17 14.28 12.13 16.32
CA ARG A 17 13.14 11.50 15.65
C ARG A 17 13.60 10.16 15.10
N VAL A 18 13.08 9.08 15.67
CA VAL A 18 13.21 7.74 15.08
C VAL A 18 12.32 7.71 13.85
N GLU A 19 12.96 7.66 12.69
CA GLU A 19 12.26 7.63 11.42
C GLU A 19 12.10 6.18 10.98
N THR A 20 10.93 5.61 11.25
CA THR A 20 10.51 4.26 10.82
C THR A 20 9.81 4.28 9.46
N ASN A 21 9.85 5.42 8.76
CA ASN A 21 9.25 5.57 7.44
C ASN A 21 10.37 5.75 6.40
N ASP A 22 10.60 4.68 5.65
CA ASP A 22 11.67 4.56 4.66
C ASP A 22 11.63 5.65 3.58
N VAL A 23 10.47 6.27 3.35
CA VAL A 23 10.27 7.33 2.36
C VAL A 23 10.76 8.70 2.86
N THR A 24 10.66 8.97 4.17
CA THR A 24 11.08 10.26 4.74
C THR A 24 12.59 10.34 4.98
N TYR A 25 13.31 9.21 4.93
CA TYR A 25 14.78 9.14 4.94
C TYR A 25 15.38 9.94 3.80
N PHE A 26 14.69 9.93 2.66
CA PHE A 26 15.10 10.68 1.50
C PHE A 26 14.73 12.16 1.65
N LYS A 27 15.69 13.05 1.33
CA LYS A 27 15.49 14.51 1.36
C LYS A 27 14.20 14.89 0.61
N ARG A 28 13.48 15.90 1.13
CA ARG A 28 12.20 16.39 0.57
C ARG A 28 12.18 16.61 -0.95
N GLY A 29 13.30 17.01 -1.55
CA GLY A 29 13.41 17.24 -3.00
C GLY A 29 14.12 16.13 -3.78
N SER A 30 14.33 14.96 -3.18
CA SER A 30 14.93 13.83 -3.90
C SER A 30 13.93 13.24 -4.89
N ARG A 31 14.44 12.80 -6.06
CA ARG A 31 13.61 12.13 -7.08
C ARG A 31 12.82 10.96 -6.52
N ILE A 32 13.47 10.11 -5.71
CA ILE A 32 12.81 8.97 -5.04
C ILE A 32 11.55 9.41 -4.30
N ARG A 33 11.60 10.51 -3.54
CA ARG A 33 10.45 10.98 -2.78
C ARG A 33 9.37 11.59 -3.66
N THR A 34 9.73 12.46 -4.61
CA THR A 34 8.74 13.09 -5.51
C THR A 34 8.05 12.04 -6.39
N ASP A 35 8.81 11.07 -6.89
CA ASP A 35 8.27 9.96 -7.69
C ASP A 35 7.37 9.07 -6.83
N THR A 36 7.76 8.77 -5.58
CA THR A 36 6.92 8.03 -4.61
C THR A 36 5.63 8.77 -4.30
N GLU A 37 5.67 10.09 -4.04
CA GLU A 37 4.48 10.91 -3.80
C GLU A 37 3.54 10.92 -5.02
N LEU A 38 4.10 10.93 -6.24
CA LEU A 38 3.33 10.84 -7.48
C LEU A 38 2.70 9.45 -7.67
N LEU A 39 3.43 8.38 -7.35
CA LEU A 39 2.88 7.02 -7.35
C LEU A 39 1.80 6.84 -6.28
N GLU A 40 2.01 7.35 -5.05
CA GLU A 40 1.01 7.31 -3.98
C GLU A 40 -0.28 8.02 -4.41
N ALA A 41 -0.17 9.20 -5.05
CA ALA A 41 -1.32 9.99 -5.47
C ALA A 41 -2.10 9.42 -6.67
N HIS A 42 -1.49 8.57 -7.51
CA HIS A 42 -2.08 8.17 -8.80
C HIS A 42 -2.21 6.65 -9.01
N LEU A 43 -1.48 5.82 -8.26
CA LEU A 43 -1.43 4.36 -8.45
C LEU A 43 -1.89 3.57 -7.22
N GLY A 44 -2.58 4.19 -6.27
CA GLY A 44 -3.22 3.48 -5.15
C GLY A 44 -2.30 3.21 -3.95
N GLY A 45 -1.27 4.05 -3.76
CA GLY A 45 -0.34 3.94 -2.64
C GLY A 45 0.91 3.11 -2.94
N VAL A 46 2.00 3.39 -2.22
CA VAL A 46 3.30 2.69 -2.38
C VAL A 46 3.49 1.61 -1.31
N ARG A 47 2.57 1.52 -0.35
CA ARG A 47 2.57 0.52 0.73
C ARG A 47 1.38 -0.44 0.57
N PRO A 48 1.52 -1.53 -0.19
CA PRO A 48 0.44 -2.49 -0.33
C PRO A 48 0.22 -3.27 0.98
N LEU A 49 -1.05 -3.56 1.29
CA LEU A 49 -1.44 -4.55 2.28
C LEU A 49 -2.06 -5.73 1.53
N ASP A 50 -1.39 -6.87 1.54
CA ASP A 50 -1.85 -8.05 0.81
C ASP A 50 -2.70 -8.96 1.70
N LEU A 51 -3.94 -9.22 1.27
CA LEU A 51 -4.81 -10.22 1.89
C LEU A 51 -4.83 -11.50 1.06
N VAL A 52 -4.34 -12.61 1.64
CA VAL A 52 -4.28 -13.90 0.97
C VAL A 52 -5.48 -14.77 1.36
N LEU A 53 -6.38 -14.98 0.40
CA LEU A 53 -7.55 -15.84 0.57
C LEU A 53 -7.26 -17.24 0.02
N THR A 54 -7.64 -18.27 0.78
CA THR A 54 -7.44 -19.68 0.37
C THR A 54 -8.77 -20.40 0.24
N GLY A 55 -8.80 -21.41 -0.64
CA GLY A 55 -9.99 -22.20 -0.90
C GLY A 55 -9.68 -23.46 -1.70
N PRO A 56 -10.65 -24.38 -1.86
CA PRO A 56 -10.50 -25.57 -2.70
C PRO A 56 -10.24 -25.20 -4.17
N PRO A 57 -9.72 -26.13 -5.00
CA PRO A 57 -9.51 -25.89 -6.42
C PRO A 57 -10.77 -25.33 -7.11
N GLY A 58 -10.61 -24.24 -7.86
CA GLY A 58 -11.72 -23.56 -8.55
C GLY A 58 -12.58 -22.64 -7.67
N ALA A 59 -12.25 -22.45 -6.39
CA ALA A 59 -13.02 -21.58 -5.48
C ALA A 59 -13.13 -20.12 -5.96
N PHE A 60 -12.23 -19.64 -6.80
CA PHE A 60 -12.26 -18.28 -7.35
C PHE A 60 -12.77 -18.22 -8.80
N ASN A 61 -13.29 -19.33 -9.34
CA ASN A 61 -13.96 -19.36 -10.64
C ASN A 61 -15.49 -19.22 -10.51
N ASP A 62 -16.01 -19.35 -9.29
CA ASP A 62 -17.42 -19.23 -8.97
C ASP A 62 -17.84 -17.74 -8.97
N PRO A 63 -18.78 -17.32 -9.84
CA PRO A 63 -19.25 -15.94 -9.91
C PRO A 63 -19.80 -15.41 -8.59
N GLU A 64 -20.44 -16.25 -7.76
CA GLU A 64 -20.99 -15.80 -6.48
C GLU A 64 -19.86 -15.44 -5.50
N ARG A 65 -18.78 -16.23 -5.51
CA ARG A 65 -17.60 -16.00 -4.66
C ARG A 65 -16.83 -14.76 -5.11
N LEU A 66 -16.69 -14.55 -6.42
CA LEU A 66 -16.11 -13.33 -6.97
C LEU A 66 -16.97 -12.10 -6.62
N ALA A 67 -18.29 -12.20 -6.64
CA ALA A 67 -19.17 -11.12 -6.22
C ALA A 67 -19.04 -10.80 -4.71
N ARG A 68 -18.80 -11.81 -3.87
CA ARG A 68 -18.48 -11.59 -2.44
C ARG A 68 -17.13 -10.90 -2.25
N LEU A 69 -16.14 -11.27 -3.06
CA LEU A 69 -14.82 -10.64 -3.05
C LEU A 69 -14.92 -9.16 -3.46
N ALA A 70 -15.63 -8.85 -4.54
CA ALA A 70 -15.87 -7.47 -4.99
C ALA A 70 -16.58 -6.62 -3.92
N ARG A 71 -17.53 -7.19 -3.17
CA ARG A 71 -18.17 -6.47 -2.05
C ARG A 71 -17.21 -6.20 -0.89
N SER A 72 -16.26 -7.10 -0.65
CA SER A 72 -15.26 -6.94 0.41
C SER A 72 -14.28 -5.83 0.05
N GLU A 73 -13.84 -5.81 -1.21
CA GLU A 73 -13.01 -4.74 -1.77
C GLU A 73 -13.69 -3.37 -1.69
N GLU A 74 -14.99 -3.28 -2.02
CA GLU A 74 -15.74 -2.03 -1.89
C GLU A 74 -15.85 -1.56 -0.43
N TRP A 75 -15.97 -2.51 0.51
CA TRP A 75 -15.94 -2.18 1.94
C TRP A 75 -14.55 -1.69 2.37
N GLU A 76 -13.47 -2.31 1.90
CA GLU A 76 -12.09 -1.89 2.20
C GLU A 76 -11.84 -0.44 1.79
N ARG A 77 -12.37 0.00 0.64
CA ARG A 77 -12.29 1.41 0.20
C ARG A 77 -12.96 2.41 1.15
N THR A 78 -13.85 1.95 2.02
CA THR A 78 -14.48 2.82 3.03
C THR A 78 -13.66 2.97 4.31
N VAL A 79 -12.62 2.14 4.49
CA VAL A 79 -11.79 2.14 5.70
C VAL A 79 -10.83 3.34 5.67
N PRO A 80 -10.81 4.18 6.72
CA PRO A 80 -9.88 5.30 6.80
C PRO A 80 -8.42 4.86 6.68
N GLY A 81 -7.68 5.44 5.74
CA GLY A 81 -6.27 5.12 5.48
C GLY A 81 -6.03 4.06 4.40
N ILE A 82 -7.08 3.55 3.77
CA ILE A 82 -6.98 2.75 2.55
C ILE A 82 -7.26 3.66 1.35
N ASP A 83 -6.23 3.90 0.53
CA ASP A 83 -6.34 4.77 -0.65
C ASP A 83 -6.92 4.02 -1.88
N GLY A 84 -6.90 2.69 -1.85
CA GLY A 84 -7.44 1.83 -2.88
C GLY A 84 -7.43 0.36 -2.47
N ALA A 85 -8.27 -0.43 -3.13
CA ALA A 85 -8.34 -1.88 -2.99
C ALA A 85 -8.56 -2.48 -4.38
N THR A 86 -7.90 -3.61 -4.66
CA THR A 86 -8.06 -4.37 -5.90
C THR A 86 -7.94 -5.86 -5.58
N SER A 87 -8.64 -6.68 -6.36
CA SER A 87 -8.67 -8.13 -6.15
C SER A 87 -8.75 -8.90 -7.47
N ALA A 88 -8.77 -10.24 -7.37
CA ALA A 88 -9.01 -11.10 -8.52
C ALA A 88 -10.36 -10.83 -9.21
N ALA A 89 -11.33 -10.24 -8.51
CA ALA A 89 -12.62 -9.86 -9.09
C ALA A 89 -12.50 -8.78 -10.18
N ASP A 90 -11.48 -7.92 -10.12
CA ASP A 90 -11.20 -6.92 -11.16
C ASP A 90 -10.46 -7.53 -12.36
N LEU A 91 -9.52 -8.45 -12.06
CA LEU A 91 -8.57 -8.97 -13.04
C LEU A 91 -9.18 -10.04 -13.95
N LEU A 92 -10.00 -10.93 -13.39
CA LEU A 92 -10.55 -12.08 -14.13
C LEU A 92 -11.49 -11.65 -15.28
N PRO A 93 -12.43 -10.70 -15.12
CA PRO A 93 -13.24 -10.20 -16.22
C PRO A 93 -12.38 -9.56 -17.33
N ALA A 94 -11.38 -8.76 -16.97
CA ALA A 94 -10.49 -8.11 -17.92
C ALA A 94 -9.71 -9.13 -18.77
N LEU A 95 -9.20 -10.20 -18.13
CA LEU A 95 -8.50 -11.28 -18.81
C LEU A 95 -9.42 -12.11 -19.74
N LEU A 96 -10.65 -12.39 -19.30
CA LEU A 96 -11.63 -13.13 -20.09
C LEU A 96 -12.05 -12.37 -21.36
N ILE A 97 -12.26 -11.06 -21.26
CA ILE A 97 -12.60 -10.21 -22.40
C ILE A 97 -11.42 -10.15 -23.40
N GLY A 98 -10.19 -10.09 -22.91
CA GLY A 98 -8.98 -10.11 -23.75
C GLY A 98 -8.85 -11.41 -24.56
N TRP A 99 -9.14 -12.55 -23.93
CA TRP A 99 -9.11 -13.86 -24.59
C TRP A 99 -10.20 -14.03 -25.66
N GLN A 100 -11.43 -13.56 -25.41
CA GLN A 100 -12.51 -13.64 -26.41
C GLN A 100 -12.27 -12.80 -27.67
N ARG A 101 -11.39 -11.78 -27.60
CA ARG A 101 -11.10 -10.88 -28.72
C ARG A 101 -9.97 -11.37 -29.64
N HIS A 102 -9.20 -12.36 -29.20
CA HIS A 102 -8.02 -12.87 -29.91
C HIS A 102 -8.02 -14.40 -30.05
N GLY A 103 -9.14 -15.07 -29.74
CA GLY A 103 -9.37 -16.50 -29.95
C GLY A 103 -10.20 -16.79 -31.19
#